data_AF-A0A7X3MXA1-F1
#
_entry.id   AF-A0A7X3MXA1-F1
#
_cell.length_a   1.000
_cell.length_b   1.000
_cell.length_c   1.000
_cell.angle_alpha   90.00
_cell.angle_beta   90.00
_cell.angle_gamma   90.00
#
_symmetry.space_group_name_H-M   'P 1'
#
loop_
_entity.id
_entity.type
_entity.pdbx_description
1 polymer ?
#
loop_
_entity_poly.entity_id
_entity_poly.type
_entity_poly.pdbx_seq_one_letter_code
_entity_poly.pdbx_strand_id
1 'polypeptide(L)' 'MANLDFAHRHEVQRIESGKADPALRRQIVAGLTERHYKRRQPYIMLIAELQKHTSSATPYELEMAS' A
#
# COMPACT_ATOMS: atom_id res chain seq x y z
N MET A 1 -0.98 2.80 -5.79
CA MET A 1 -1.00 1.67 -4.82
C MET A 1 -2.13 0.68 -5.06
N ALA A 2 -3.22 1.07 -5.75
CA ALA A 2 -4.41 0.25 -5.98
C ALA A 2 -4.15 -1.19 -6.45
N ASN A 3 -3.15 -1.44 -7.31
CA ASN A 3 -2.82 -2.80 -7.76
C ASN A 3 -2.33 -3.72 -6.62
N LEU A 4 -1.51 -3.20 -5.69
CA LEU A 4 -1.05 -3.96 -4.52
C LEU A 4 -2.21 -4.25 -3.55
N ASP A 5 -3.10 -3.28 -3.38
CA ASP A 5 -4.27 -3.39 -2.51
C ASP A 5 -5.31 -4.36 -3.09
N PHE A 6 -5.50 -4.35 -4.42
CA PHE A 6 -6.38 -5.29 -5.11
C PHE A 6 -5.86 -6.72 -5.03
N ALA A 7 -4.56 -6.94 -5.32
CA ALA A 7 -3.95 -8.27 -5.24
C ALA A 7 -4.07 -8.85 -3.82
N HIS A 8 -3.80 -8.04 -2.79
CA HIS A 8 -3.93 -8.48 -1.40
C HIS A 8 -5.38 -8.85 -1.04
N ARG A 9 -6.36 -7.99 -1.37
CA ARG A 9 -7.78 -8.27 -1.12
C ARG A 9 -8.24 -9.55 -1.82
N HIS A 10 -7.86 -9.71 -3.09
CA HIS A 10 -8.19 -10.91 -3.85
C HIS A 10 -7.61 -12.17 -3.22
N GLU A 11 -6.34 -12.16 -2.79
CA GLU A 11 -5.72 -13.30 -2.12
C GLU A 11 -6.36 -13.62 -0.76
N VAL A 12 -6.65 -12.61 0.06
CA VAL A 12 -7.34 -12.81 1.35
C VAL A 12 -8.72 -13.41 1.12
N GLN A 13 -9.52 -12.84 0.21
CA GLN A 13 -10.86 -13.34 -0.10
C GLN A 13 -10.82 -14.80 -0.59
N ARG A 14 -9.84 -15.15 -1.43
CA ARG A 14 -9.64 -16.52 -1.90
C ARG A 14 -9.39 -17.49 -0.73
N ILE A 15 -8.51 -17.12 0.20
CA ILE A 15 -8.20 -17.94 1.38
C ILE A 15 -9.38 -18.04 2.34
N GLU A 16 -10.13 -16.95 2.52
CA GLU A 16 -11.32 -16.92 3.38
C GLU A 16 -12.48 -17.75 2.85
N SER A 17 -12.66 -17.78 1.52
CA SER A 17 -13.67 -18.63 0.86
C SER A 17 -13.32 -20.12 0.84
N GLY A 18 -12.08 -20.49 1.18
CA GLY A 18 -11.60 -21.86 1.15
C GLY A 18 -12.10 -22.72 2.32
N LYS A 19 -12.15 -24.04 2.11
CA LYS A 19 -12.55 -25.03 3.13
C LYS A 19 -11.42 -25.42 4.10
N ALA A 20 -10.30 -24.72 4.08
CA ALA A 20 -9.15 -25.01 4.94
C ALA A 20 -9.48 -24.83 6.43
N ASP A 21 -8.73 -25.52 7.29
CA ASP A 21 -8.82 -25.40 8.74
C ASP A 21 -8.79 -23.91 9.19
N PRO A 22 -9.66 -23.49 10.14
CA PRO A 22 -9.73 -22.10 10.57
C PRO A 22 -8.44 -21.56 11.20
N ALA A 23 -7.66 -22.37 11.91
CA ALA A 23 -6.40 -21.93 12.50
C ALA A 23 -5.33 -21.72 11.43
N LEU A 24 -5.23 -22.67 10.49
CA LEU A 24 -4.35 -22.55 9.32
C LEU A 24 -4.69 -21.32 8.48
N ARG A 25 -5.99 -21.07 8.25
CA ARG A 25 -6.48 -19.90 7.52
C ARG A 25 -6.04 -18.60 8.17
N ARG A 26 -6.22 -18.47 9.49
CA ARG A 26 -5.78 -17.29 10.25
C ARG A 26 -4.28 -17.06 10.12
N GLN A 27 -3.47 -18.13 10.21
CA GLN A 27 -2.02 -18.03 10.07
C GLN A 27 -1.62 -17.54 8.67
N ILE A 28 -2.26 -18.07 7.61
CA ILE A 28 -1.99 -17.64 6.24
C ILE A 28 -2.39 -16.17 6.03
N VAL A 29 -3.58 -15.77 6.48
CA VAL A 29 -4.05 -14.38 6.37
C VAL A 29 -3.13 -13.42 7.10
N ALA A 30 -2.69 -13.75 8.32
CA ALA A 30 -1.72 -12.94 9.06
C ALA A 30 -0.42 -12.72 8.26
N GLY A 31 0.13 -13.77 7.65
CA GLY A 31 1.31 -13.65 6.80
C GLY A 31 1.07 -12.85 5.51
N LEU A 32 -0.11 -12.93 4.91
CA LEU A 32 -0.48 -12.10 3.76
C LEU A 32 -0.56 -10.62 4.15
N THR A 33 -1.15 -10.32 5.30
CA THR A 33 -1.26 -8.94 5.83
C THR A 33 0.11 -8.36 6.13
N GLU A 34 0.99 -9.11 6.80
CA GLU A 34 2.34 -8.65 7.11
C GLU A 34 3.15 -8.36 5.83
N ARG A 35 3.10 -9.27 4.84
CA ARG A 35 3.77 -9.07 3.55
C ARG A 35 3.21 -7.88 2.79
N HIS A 36 1.89 -7.69 2.79
CA HIS A 36 1.26 -6.55 2.15
C HIS A 36 1.70 -5.23 2.80
N TYR A 37 1.73 -5.16 4.13
CA TYR A 37 2.24 -4.01 4.87
C TYR A 37 3.69 -3.69 4.45
N LYS A 38 4.59 -4.67 4.53
CA LYS A 38 6.01 -4.51 4.17
C LYS A 38 6.19 -4.04 2.72
N ARG A 39 5.41 -4.59 1.78
CA ARG A 39 5.45 -4.17 0.37
C ARG A 39 4.98 -2.74 0.15
N ARG A 40 4.06 -2.22 0.97
CA ARG A 40 3.56 -0.84 0.86
C ARG A 40 4.49 0.20 1.46
N GLN A 41 5.23 -0.14 2.50
CA GLN A 41 6.10 0.81 3.23
C GLN A 41 7.01 1.67 2.34
N PRO A 42 7.80 1.12 1.40
CA PRO A 42 8.72 1.95 0.61
C PRO A 42 7.98 3.00 -0.23
N TYR A 43 6.80 2.67 -0.75
CA TYR A 43 6.00 3.61 -1.54
C TYR A 43 5.33 4.67 -0.68
N ILE A 44 4.87 4.30 0.51
CA ILE A 44 4.30 5.26 1.46
C ILE A 44 5.37 6.28 1.86
N MET A 45 6.58 5.82 2.17
CA MET A 45 7.71 6.70 2.49
C MET A 45 8.05 7.62 1.32
N LEU A 46 8.13 7.09 0.09
CA LEU A 46 8.42 7.90 -1.09
C LEU A 46 7.33 8.96 -1.34
N ILE A 47 6.05 8.59 -1.23
CA ILE A 47 4.94 9.55 -1.40
C ILE A 47 5.02 10.64 -0.33
N ALA A 48 5.26 10.28 0.93
CA ALA A 48 5.41 11.23 2.01
C ALA A 48 6.60 12.18 1.78
N GLU A 49 7.70 11.67 1.26
CA GLU A 49 8.86 12.48 0.91
C GLU A 49 8.55 13.44 -0.24
N LEU A 50 7.99 12.95 -1.34
CA LEU A 50 7.58 13.78 -2.48
C LEU A 50 6.59 14.88 -2.05
N GLN A 51 5.64 14.56 -1.18
CA GLN A 51 4.68 15.52 -0.66
C GLN A 51 5.33 16.65 0.14
N LYS A 52 6.43 16.42 0.86
CA LYS A 52 7.17 17.50 1.53
C LYS A 52 7.71 18.50 0.52
N HIS A 53 8.33 18.02 -0.55
CA HIS A 53 8.94 18.87 -1.60
C HIS A 53 7.88 19.64 -2.40
N THR A 54 6.73 19.04 -2.68
CA THR A 54 5.63 19.74 -3.37
C THR A 54 4.87 20.69 -2.45
N SER A 55 4.84 20.45 -1.14
CA SER A 55 4.17 21.35 -0.18
C SER A 55 5.07 22.52 0.22
N SER A 56 6.40 22.36 0.13
CA SER A 56 7.36 23.47 0.28
C SER A 56 7.46 24.33 -0.98
N ALA A 57 7.11 23.79 -2.15
CA ALA A 57 7.01 24.54 -3.40
C ALA A 57 5.62 25.22 -3.49
N THR A 58 5.50 26.40 -2.87
CA THR A 58 4.41 27.35 -3.16
C THR A 58 4.96 28.50 -4.04
N PRO A 59 4.10 29.37 -4.60
CA PRO A 59 3.85 29.66 -6.02
C PRO A 59 4.95 30.47 -6.75
N TYR A 60 6.19 30.49 -6.26
CA TYR A 60 7.25 31.34 -6.81
C TYR A 60 7.81 30.86 -8.17
N GLU A 61 7.62 29.59 -8.54
CA GLU A 61 8.13 29.07 -9.81
C GLU A 61 7.20 29.33 -11.01
N LEU A 62 5.94 29.73 -10.76
CA LEU A 62 4.99 30.08 -11.84
C LEU A 62 5.07 31.56 -12.26
N GLU A 63 5.66 32.43 -11.44
CA GLU A 63 5.80 33.87 -11.74
C GLU A 63 7.11 34.20 -12.48
N MET A 64 8.10 33.29 -12.46
CA MET A 64 9.39 33.45 -13.13
C MET A 64 9.43 32.88 -14.56
N ALA A 65 8.31 32.34 -15.04
CA ALA A 65 8.18 31.75 -16.38
C ALA A 65 7.17 32.49 -17.29
N SER A 66 6.84 33.75 -16.98
CA SER A 66 6.01 34.63 -17.81
C SER A 66 6.75 35.85 -18.33
#